data_AF-A0A2V7T6H1-F1
#
_entry.id   AF-A0A2V7T6H1-F1
#
_cell.length_a   1.000
_cell.length_b   1.000
_cell.length_c   1.000
_cell.angle_alpha   90.00
_cell.angle_beta   90.00
_cell.angle_gamma   90.00
#
_symmetry.space_group_name_H-M   'P 1'
#
loop_
_entity.id
_entity.type
_entity.pdbx_description
1 polymer ?
#
loop_
_entity_poly.entity_id
_entity_poly.type
_entity_poly.pdbx_seq_one_letter_code
_entity_poly.pdbx_strand_id
1 'polypeptide(L)'
;QSCAAPVEMKTVDASNPGTFFATFARDKTSGILELTSNAHVSYVRFDSGRYHSGYFCDKTDVTAIPKFLESQFLAGPDGQPPVLTAAVFPYVADLPQQAPNALINTYRELYWRIVDEIEKELPGEAKRRAQKVSAGVVDAHKAITILSAPRGTEIPDSVVQPEELASALTDWSLQLLEGVEVLMPGTAPKILREATREHRYVLQSAGYYGRLPWPVTW
;
A
#
# COMPACT_ATOMS: atom_id res chain seq x y z
N GLN A 1 -2.94 -8.67 -9.56
CA GLN A 1 -4.33 -8.32 -9.20
C GLN A 1 -4.31 -6.90 -8.68
N SER A 2 -5.01 -5.99 -9.37
CA SER A 2 -5.17 -4.60 -8.92
C SER A 2 -5.95 -4.59 -7.60
N CYS A 3 -5.47 -3.86 -6.61
CA CYS A 3 -6.15 -3.68 -5.32
C CYS A 3 -7.37 -2.75 -5.41
N ALA A 4 -7.68 -2.21 -6.60
CA ALA A 4 -8.89 -1.44 -6.81
C ALA A 4 -10.07 -2.42 -6.95
N ALA A 5 -10.98 -2.37 -5.97
CA ALA A 5 -12.30 -2.98 -6.10
C ALA A 5 -12.97 -2.54 -7.42
N PRO A 6 -13.83 -3.38 -8.02
CA PRO A 6 -14.42 -3.08 -9.32
C PRO A 6 -15.18 -1.76 -9.28
N VAL A 7 -14.86 -0.88 -10.21
CA VAL A 7 -15.55 0.41 -10.41
C VAL A 7 -16.94 0.11 -10.92
N GLU A 8 -17.97 0.61 -10.23
CA GLU A 8 -19.34 0.53 -10.72
C GLU A 8 -19.68 1.82 -11.47
N MET A 9 -19.81 1.72 -12.80
CA MET A 9 -20.29 2.84 -13.61
C MET A 9 -21.77 3.09 -13.30
N LYS A 10 -22.12 4.33 -12.97
CA LYS A 10 -23.51 4.75 -12.76
C LYS A 10 -23.98 5.60 -13.92
N THR A 11 -25.20 5.33 -14.38
CA THR A 11 -25.86 6.22 -15.33
C THR A 11 -26.46 7.39 -14.57
N VAL A 12 -26.15 8.61 -15.01
CA VAL A 12 -26.76 9.82 -14.48
C VAL A 12 -27.45 10.54 -15.63
N ASP A 13 -28.73 10.84 -15.45
CA ASP A 13 -29.53 11.52 -16.47
C ASP A 13 -29.23 13.03 -16.46
N ALA A 14 -28.49 13.48 -17.47
CA ALA A 14 -28.15 14.90 -17.63
C ALA A 14 -29.39 15.78 -17.84
N SER A 15 -30.47 15.22 -18.39
CA SER A 15 -31.70 15.95 -18.69
C SER A 15 -32.60 16.15 -17.48
N ASN A 16 -32.33 15.45 -16.37
CA ASN A 16 -33.13 15.52 -15.16
C ASN A 16 -32.28 15.57 -13.88
N PRO A 17 -31.50 16.65 -13.67
CA PRO A 17 -30.56 16.77 -12.55
C PRO A 17 -31.21 16.66 -11.17
N GLY A 18 -32.48 17.07 -11.04
CA GLY A 18 -33.23 16.98 -9.78
C GLY A 18 -33.42 15.54 -9.27
N THR A 19 -33.26 14.52 -10.15
CA THR A 19 -33.36 13.10 -9.76
C THR A 19 -32.06 12.51 -9.23
N PHE A 20 -30.95 13.26 -9.25
CA PHE A 20 -29.63 12.77 -8.88
C PHE A 20 -29.64 12.14 -7.48
N PHE A 21 -29.87 12.94 -6.43
CA PHE A 21 -29.89 12.44 -5.05
C PHE A 21 -31.00 11.40 -4.81
N ALA A 22 -32.16 11.56 -5.45
CA ALA A 22 -33.27 10.62 -5.31
C ALA A 22 -32.90 9.22 -5.83
N THR A 23 -32.11 9.14 -6.91
CA THR A 23 -31.62 7.88 -7.48
C THR A 23 -30.64 7.20 -6.52
N PHE A 24 -29.63 7.92 -6.02
CA PHE A 24 -28.68 7.36 -5.05
C PHE A 24 -29.37 6.95 -3.73
N ALA A 25 -30.38 7.70 -3.28
CA ALA A 25 -31.17 7.38 -2.10
C ALA A 25 -32.00 6.10 -2.28
N ARG A 26 -32.70 5.95 -3.42
CA ARG A 26 -33.50 4.76 -3.75
C ARG A 26 -32.63 3.51 -3.83
N ASP A 27 -31.46 3.64 -4.45
CA ASP A 27 -30.55 2.51 -4.69
C ASP A 27 -29.70 2.19 -3.44
N LYS A 28 -29.84 2.97 -2.36
CA LYS A 28 -29.07 2.87 -1.10
C LYS A 28 -27.57 2.82 -1.35
N THR A 29 -27.09 3.59 -2.32
CA THR A 29 -25.68 3.58 -2.72
C THR A 29 -24.77 3.95 -1.55
N SER A 30 -23.72 3.18 -1.34
CA SER A 30 -22.66 3.46 -0.36
C SER A 30 -21.32 3.47 -1.08
N GLY A 31 -20.46 4.44 -0.75
CA GLY A 31 -19.14 4.58 -1.37
C GLY A 31 -18.79 6.02 -1.70
N ILE A 32 -17.79 6.19 -2.54
CA ILE A 32 -17.37 7.46 -3.11
C ILE A 32 -17.83 7.48 -4.57
N LEU A 33 -18.73 8.39 -4.91
CA LEU A 33 -19.06 8.72 -6.30
C LEU A 33 -18.04 9.72 -6.82
N GLU A 34 -17.32 9.39 -7.88
CA GLU A 34 -16.65 10.35 -8.74
C GLU A 34 -17.64 10.79 -9.82
N LEU A 35 -17.97 12.07 -9.85
CA LEU A 35 -18.75 12.72 -10.90
C LEU A 35 -17.81 13.63 -11.68
N THR A 36 -17.60 13.32 -12.96
CA THR A 36 -16.90 14.22 -13.88
C THR A 36 -17.93 14.93 -14.76
N SER A 37 -17.86 16.25 -14.78
CA SER A 37 -18.61 17.08 -15.74
C SER A 37 -17.65 17.88 -16.59
N ASN A 38 -17.57 17.51 -17.88
CA ASN A 38 -16.56 17.96 -18.83
C ASN A 38 -15.13 17.66 -18.34
N ALA A 39 -14.55 18.54 -17.53
CA ALA A 39 -13.22 18.39 -16.92
C ALA A 39 -13.19 18.65 -15.40
N HIS A 40 -14.33 18.96 -14.79
CA HIS A 40 -14.43 19.18 -13.35
C HIS A 40 -14.80 17.88 -12.66
N VAL A 41 -13.98 17.49 -11.68
CA VAL A 41 -14.19 16.27 -10.91
C VAL A 41 -14.73 16.62 -9.53
N SER A 42 -15.81 15.97 -9.14
CA SER A 42 -16.40 16.04 -7.81
C SER A 42 -16.47 14.65 -7.19
N TYR A 43 -15.99 14.52 -5.96
CA TYR A 43 -16.09 13.30 -5.18
C TYR A 43 -17.19 13.46 -4.12
N VAL A 44 -18.17 12.58 -4.13
CA VAL A 44 -19.31 12.60 -3.21
C VAL A 44 -19.36 11.29 -2.45
N ARG A 45 -19.15 11.33 -1.13
CA ARG A 45 -19.33 10.18 -0.26
C ARG A 45 -20.80 10.00 0.05
N PHE A 46 -21.32 8.82 -0.26
CA PHE A 46 -22.63 8.35 0.17
C PHE A 46 -22.50 7.25 1.23
N ASP A 47 -23.42 7.28 2.18
CA ASP A 47 -23.66 6.18 3.12
C ASP A 47 -25.14 5.82 3.07
N SER A 48 -25.44 4.61 2.60
CA SER A 48 -26.79 4.06 2.51
C SER A 48 -27.76 4.98 1.77
N GLY A 49 -27.28 5.58 0.67
CA GLY A 49 -28.01 6.52 -0.17
C GLY A 49 -28.08 7.95 0.35
N ARG A 50 -27.46 8.26 1.50
CA ARG A 50 -27.41 9.61 2.07
C ARG A 50 -26.06 10.27 1.80
N TYR A 51 -26.08 11.55 1.45
CA TYR A 51 -24.87 12.36 1.38
C TYR A 51 -24.18 12.40 2.75
N HIS A 52 -22.87 12.15 2.78
CA HIS A 52 -22.05 12.22 3.98
C HIS A 52 -21.03 13.38 3.91
N SER A 53 -20.18 13.38 2.89
CA SER A 53 -19.12 14.38 2.70
C SER A 53 -18.73 14.45 1.22
N GLY A 54 -17.92 15.44 0.81
CA GLY A 54 -17.43 15.49 -0.56
C GLY A 54 -16.29 16.48 -0.77
N TYR A 55 -15.58 16.29 -1.87
CA TYR A 55 -14.56 17.20 -2.39
C TYR A 55 -15.01 17.69 -3.76
N PHE A 56 -15.05 19.00 -3.93
CA PHE A 56 -15.67 19.61 -5.09
C PHE A 56 -14.67 20.58 -5.72
N CYS A 57 -14.24 20.28 -6.94
CA CYS A 57 -13.39 21.18 -7.71
C CYS A 57 -14.13 22.51 -7.94
N ASP A 58 -13.47 23.64 -7.69
CA ASP A 58 -13.97 25.01 -7.94
C ASP A 58 -15.25 25.43 -7.20
N LYS A 59 -15.74 24.63 -6.25
CA LYS A 59 -16.88 25.00 -5.41
C LYS A 59 -16.48 26.09 -4.41
N THR A 60 -17.17 27.23 -4.45
CA THR A 60 -17.05 28.28 -3.45
C THR A 60 -17.75 27.91 -2.14
N ASP A 61 -17.25 28.39 -1.00
CA ASP A 61 -17.81 28.10 0.33
C ASP A 61 -19.27 28.57 0.48
N VAL A 62 -19.67 29.60 -0.25
CA VAL A 62 -21.02 30.20 -0.20
C VAL A 62 -22.07 29.33 -0.91
N THR A 63 -21.66 28.49 -1.86
CA THR A 63 -22.59 27.68 -2.65
C THR A 63 -22.99 26.41 -1.89
N ALA A 64 -24.28 26.19 -1.69
CA ALA A 64 -24.79 24.96 -1.10
C ALA A 64 -24.50 23.75 -2.01
N ILE A 65 -24.13 22.62 -1.39
CA ILE A 65 -23.69 21.41 -2.11
C ILE A 65 -24.72 20.90 -3.13
N PRO A 66 -26.03 20.80 -2.81
CA PRO A 66 -27.01 20.36 -3.80
C PRO A 66 -27.05 21.28 -5.03
N LYS A 67 -27.01 22.60 -4.82
CA LYS A 67 -26.99 23.59 -5.90
C LYS A 67 -25.72 23.52 -6.75
N PHE A 68 -24.57 23.27 -6.11
CA PHE A 68 -23.30 23.09 -6.82
C PHE A 68 -23.31 21.82 -7.67
N LEU A 69 -23.83 20.71 -7.13
CA LEU A 69 -23.93 19.47 -7.89
C LEU A 69 -24.92 19.61 -9.05
N GLU A 70 -26.07 20.26 -8.83
CA GLU A 70 -27.02 20.61 -9.89
C GLU A 70 -26.37 21.47 -10.99
N SER A 71 -25.46 22.39 -10.63
CA SER A 71 -24.79 23.22 -11.63
C SER A 71 -23.86 22.44 -12.55
N GLN A 72 -23.41 21.24 -12.15
CA GLN A 72 -22.59 20.36 -13.00
C GLN A 72 -23.38 19.79 -14.20
N PHE A 73 -24.70 19.89 -14.19
CA PHE A 73 -25.59 19.41 -15.24
C PHE A 73 -25.99 20.50 -16.23
N LEU A 74 -25.62 21.75 -15.97
CA LEU A 74 -25.98 22.87 -16.82
C LEU A 74 -25.19 22.83 -18.13
N ALA A 75 -25.85 23.27 -19.20
CA ALA A 75 -25.21 23.43 -20.50
C ALA A 75 -24.07 24.44 -20.41
N GLY A 76 -23.01 24.17 -21.19
CA GLY A 76 -21.87 25.08 -21.29
C GLY A 76 -22.23 26.39 -22.02
N PRO A 77 -21.28 27.33 -22.13
CA PRO A 77 -21.47 28.60 -22.83
C PRO A 77 -21.99 28.45 -24.27
N ASP A 78 -21.65 27.35 -24.93
CA ASP A 78 -22.06 27.01 -26.31
C ASP A 78 -23.46 26.37 -26.38
N GLY A 79 -24.18 26.29 -25.27
CA GLY A 79 -25.53 25.71 -25.17
C GLY A 79 -25.57 24.18 -25.24
N GLN A 80 -24.42 23.51 -25.31
CA GLN A 80 -24.33 22.05 -25.34
C GLN A 80 -24.45 21.44 -23.94
N PRO A 81 -25.12 20.28 -23.80
CA PRO A 81 -25.19 19.56 -22.53
C PRO A 81 -23.79 19.10 -22.11
N PRO A 82 -23.52 19.00 -20.79
CA PRO A 82 -22.21 18.59 -20.31
C PRO A 82 -21.96 17.11 -20.60
N VAL A 83 -20.70 16.75 -20.82
CA VAL A 83 -20.25 15.37 -20.86
C VAL A 83 -20.13 14.88 -19.42
N LEU A 84 -21.04 14.01 -18.99
CA LEU A 84 -21.09 13.46 -17.64
C LEU A 84 -20.59 12.03 -17.61
N THR A 85 -19.69 11.74 -16.66
CA THR A 85 -19.37 10.38 -16.25
C THR A 85 -19.50 10.26 -14.74
N ALA A 86 -19.97 9.09 -14.30
CA ALA A 86 -20.20 8.80 -12.90
C ALA A 86 -19.74 7.38 -12.58
N ALA A 87 -18.89 7.27 -11.57
CA ALA A 87 -18.30 6.02 -11.12
C ALA A 87 -18.37 5.93 -9.60
N VAL A 88 -18.85 4.81 -9.06
CA VAL A 88 -18.87 4.57 -7.61
C VAL A 88 -17.75 3.61 -7.25
N PHE A 89 -16.96 4.04 -6.28
CA PHE A 89 -15.88 3.30 -5.65
C PHE A 89 -16.29 2.92 -4.23
N PRO A 90 -15.91 1.74 -3.72
CA PRO A 90 -16.10 1.44 -2.32
C PRO A 90 -15.38 2.47 -1.44
N TYR A 91 -16.07 2.94 -0.40
CA TYR A 91 -15.43 3.75 0.62
C TYR A 91 -14.57 2.84 1.49
N VAL A 92 -13.28 3.14 1.57
CA VAL A 92 -12.35 2.50 2.50
C VAL A 92 -12.04 3.51 3.60
N ALA A 93 -12.48 3.23 4.82
CA ALA A 93 -12.38 4.15 5.95
C ALA A 93 -10.92 4.49 6.29
N ASP A 94 -10.05 3.49 6.21
CA ASP A 94 -8.63 3.60 6.48
C ASP A 94 -7.88 3.02 5.29
N LEU A 95 -7.25 3.88 4.49
CA LEU A 95 -6.24 3.42 3.56
C LEU A 95 -5.07 2.90 4.39
N PRO A 96 -4.58 1.67 4.14
CA PRO A 96 -3.43 1.14 4.85
C PRO A 96 -2.26 2.12 4.79
N GLN A 97 -1.67 2.42 5.94
CA GLN A 97 -0.57 3.38 6.02
C GLN A 97 0.65 2.81 5.27
N GLN A 98 1.05 3.49 4.21
CA GLN A 98 2.25 3.10 3.48
C GLN A 98 3.49 3.29 4.35
N ALA A 99 4.43 2.36 4.23
CA ALA A 99 5.73 2.45 4.87
C ALA A 99 6.47 3.69 4.35
N PRO A 100 6.99 4.56 5.24
CA PRO A 100 7.83 5.67 4.82
C PRO A 100 9.09 5.16 4.09
N ASN A 101 9.58 5.90 3.10
CA ASN A 101 10.80 5.55 2.36
C ASN A 101 12.01 5.27 3.27
N ALA A 102 12.13 6.01 4.37
CA ALA A 102 13.18 5.77 5.36
C ALA A 102 13.11 4.36 5.95
N LEU A 103 11.90 3.88 6.26
CA LEU A 103 11.67 2.54 6.80
C LEU A 103 11.99 1.45 5.77
N ILE A 104 11.55 1.65 4.51
CA ILE A 104 11.89 0.75 3.40
C ILE A 104 13.41 0.62 3.26
N ASN A 105 14.12 1.75 3.30
CA ASN A 105 15.58 1.77 3.21
C ASN A 105 16.25 1.06 4.39
N THR A 106 15.76 1.24 5.62
CA THR A 106 16.27 0.53 6.79
C THR A 106 16.11 -0.99 6.66
N TYR A 107 14.94 -1.49 6.26
CA TYR A 107 14.75 -2.93 6.08
C TYR A 107 15.56 -3.50 4.91
N ARG A 108 15.72 -2.74 3.82
CA ARG A 108 16.58 -3.12 2.69
C ARG A 108 18.05 -3.18 3.10
N GLU A 109 18.50 -2.23 3.90
CA GLU A 109 19.85 -2.24 4.46
C GLU A 109 20.07 -3.46 5.35
N LEU A 110 19.12 -3.76 6.24
CA LEU A 110 19.17 -4.94 7.12
C LEU A 110 19.23 -6.25 6.34
N TYR A 111 18.41 -6.41 5.29
CA TYR A 111 18.48 -7.56 4.38
C TYR A 111 19.92 -7.77 3.91
N TRP A 112 20.53 -6.72 3.37
CA TRP A 112 21.88 -6.85 2.81
C TRP A 112 22.97 -6.99 3.87
N ARG A 113 22.82 -6.40 5.06
CA ARG A 113 23.74 -6.62 6.18
C ARG A 113 23.76 -8.08 6.61
N ILE A 114 22.60 -8.75 6.65
CA ILE A 114 22.54 -10.19 6.93
C ILE A 114 23.28 -10.99 5.86
N VAL A 115 23.10 -10.64 4.58
CA VAL A 115 23.85 -11.27 3.48
C VAL A 115 25.36 -11.04 3.63
N ASP A 116 25.79 -9.83 3.97
CA ASP A 116 27.20 -9.49 4.14
C ASP A 116 27.83 -10.24 5.33
N GLU A 117 27.12 -10.39 6.46
CA GLU A 117 27.60 -11.19 7.59
C GLU A 117 27.69 -12.69 7.25
N ILE A 118 26.74 -13.23 6.48
CA ILE A 118 26.84 -14.61 5.98
C ILE A 118 28.05 -14.77 5.05
N GLU A 119 28.34 -13.78 4.21
CA GLU A 119 29.47 -13.85 3.28
C GLU A 119 30.82 -13.94 4.01
N LYS A 120 30.95 -13.38 5.22
CA LYS A 120 32.15 -13.54 6.05
C LYS A 120 32.33 -14.96 6.57
N GLU A 121 31.22 -15.65 6.84
CA GLU A 121 31.19 -17.00 7.40
C GLU A 121 31.20 -18.08 6.30
N LEU A 122 30.60 -17.79 5.14
CA LEU A 122 30.45 -18.66 3.97
C LEU A 122 30.77 -17.90 2.66
N PRO A 123 32.06 -17.61 2.40
CA PRO A 123 32.47 -16.83 1.23
C PRO A 123 32.02 -17.45 -0.10
N GLY A 124 31.48 -16.63 -0.99
CA GLY A 124 31.01 -16.99 -2.33
C GLY A 124 29.60 -17.59 -2.37
N GLU A 125 28.97 -17.88 -1.23
CA GLU A 125 27.67 -18.53 -1.18
C GLU A 125 26.50 -17.63 -0.76
N ALA A 126 26.76 -16.54 -0.03
CA ALA A 126 25.73 -15.80 0.68
C ALA A 126 24.66 -15.25 -0.27
N LYS A 127 25.08 -14.56 -1.33
CA LYS A 127 24.17 -13.95 -2.31
C LYS A 127 23.29 -15.00 -3.01
N ARG A 128 23.88 -16.13 -3.41
CA ARG A 128 23.14 -17.22 -4.07
C ARG A 128 22.07 -17.81 -3.15
N ARG A 129 22.41 -18.04 -1.88
CA ARG A 129 21.48 -18.56 -0.86
C ARG A 129 20.36 -17.57 -0.57
N ALA A 130 20.73 -16.30 -0.33
CA ALA A 130 19.79 -15.20 -0.13
C ALA A 130 18.77 -15.11 -1.27
N GLN A 131 19.22 -15.11 -2.53
CA GLN A 131 18.34 -15.06 -3.70
C GLN A 131 17.44 -16.29 -3.82
N LYS A 132 17.95 -17.49 -3.52
CA LYS A 132 17.17 -18.72 -3.52
C LYS A 132 16.03 -18.65 -2.49
N VAL A 133 16.31 -18.19 -1.28
CA VAL A 133 15.28 -18.02 -0.23
C VAL A 133 14.30 -16.92 -0.61
N SER A 134 14.76 -15.78 -1.13
CA SER A 134 13.88 -14.70 -1.63
C SER A 134 12.90 -15.20 -2.69
N ALA A 135 13.36 -16.03 -3.62
CA ALA A 135 12.50 -16.66 -4.62
C ALA A 135 11.51 -17.65 -4.02
N GLY A 136 11.86 -18.33 -2.93
CA GLY A 136 10.99 -19.28 -2.22
C GLY A 136 9.88 -18.62 -1.39
N VAL A 137 10.09 -17.37 -0.94
CA VAL A 137 9.12 -16.66 -0.08
C VAL A 137 8.30 -15.59 -0.80
N VAL A 138 8.61 -15.27 -2.06
CA VAL A 138 8.02 -14.13 -2.79
C VAL A 138 6.49 -14.21 -2.92
N ASP A 139 5.94 -15.41 -3.07
CA ASP A 139 4.49 -15.60 -3.21
C ASP A 139 3.74 -15.29 -1.91
N ALA A 140 4.35 -15.58 -0.76
CA ALA A 140 3.83 -15.25 0.56
C ALA A 140 4.14 -13.80 0.96
N HIS A 141 5.30 -13.28 0.54
CA HIS A 141 5.87 -12.02 0.99
C HIS A 141 6.36 -11.18 -0.18
N LYS A 142 5.44 -10.50 -0.88
CA LYS A 142 5.80 -9.65 -2.04
C LYS A 142 6.83 -8.57 -1.70
N ALA A 143 6.80 -8.05 -0.46
CA ALA A 143 7.74 -7.07 0.05
C ALA A 143 9.21 -7.51 -0.06
N ILE A 144 9.50 -8.82 -0.13
CA ILE A 144 10.87 -9.32 -0.30
C ILE A 144 11.52 -8.84 -1.61
N THR A 145 10.73 -8.54 -2.64
CA THR A 145 11.23 -8.00 -3.91
C THR A 145 11.84 -6.61 -3.76
N ILE A 146 11.30 -5.81 -2.84
CA ILE A 146 11.79 -4.48 -2.47
C ILE A 146 13.09 -4.63 -1.67
N LEU A 147 13.08 -5.52 -0.67
CA LEU A 147 14.22 -5.73 0.24
C LEU A 147 15.44 -6.32 -0.48
N SER A 148 15.20 -7.26 -1.41
CA SER A 148 16.26 -7.94 -2.15
C SER A 148 16.74 -7.20 -3.40
N ALA A 149 16.17 -6.03 -3.71
CA ALA A 149 16.58 -5.21 -4.85
C ALA A 149 18.08 -4.86 -4.76
N PRO A 150 18.89 -5.07 -5.81
CA PRO A 150 20.33 -4.86 -5.79
C PRO A 150 20.71 -3.45 -5.32
N ARG A 151 21.71 -3.34 -4.44
CA ARG A 151 22.21 -2.03 -3.96
C ARG A 151 22.53 -1.09 -5.13
N GLY A 152 22.18 0.19 -5.00
CA GLY A 152 22.44 1.21 -6.03
C GLY A 152 21.42 1.24 -7.18
N THR A 153 20.43 0.34 -7.20
CA THR A 153 19.30 0.44 -8.13
C THR A 153 18.15 1.24 -7.52
N GLU A 154 17.38 1.86 -8.42
CA GLU A 154 16.08 2.43 -8.08
C GLU A 154 15.18 1.37 -7.43
N ILE A 155 14.44 1.79 -6.41
CA ILE A 155 13.50 0.92 -5.71
C ILE A 155 12.24 0.86 -6.56
N PRO A 156 11.69 -0.34 -6.87
CA PRO A 156 10.43 -0.43 -7.58
C PRO A 156 9.34 0.34 -6.84
N ASP A 157 8.56 1.16 -7.56
CA ASP A 157 7.40 1.84 -7.00
C ASP A 157 6.45 0.81 -6.40
N SER A 158 6.34 0.80 -5.07
CA SER A 158 5.67 -0.28 -4.34
C SER A 158 4.85 0.29 -3.20
N VAL A 159 3.56 -0.06 -3.19
CA VAL A 159 2.67 0.16 -2.06
C VAL A 159 2.88 -1.00 -1.08
N VAL A 160 3.54 -0.70 0.05
CA VAL A 160 3.86 -1.68 1.10
C VAL A 160 3.64 -1.07 2.48
N GLN A 161 3.13 -1.86 3.42
CA GLN A 161 2.93 -1.44 4.80
C GLN A 161 4.14 -1.80 5.69
N PRO A 162 4.37 -1.08 6.81
CA PRO A 162 5.45 -1.37 7.76
C PRO A 162 5.55 -2.85 8.19
N GLU A 163 4.41 -3.47 8.50
CA GLU A 163 4.32 -4.85 8.98
C GLU A 163 4.63 -5.89 7.89
N GLU A 164 4.39 -5.56 6.62
CA GLU A 164 4.75 -6.41 5.47
C GLU A 164 6.28 -6.47 5.31
N LEU A 165 6.97 -5.33 5.49
CA LEU A 165 8.44 -5.29 5.49
C LEU A 165 9.02 -6.11 6.64
N ALA A 166 8.49 -5.92 7.85
CA ALA A 166 8.94 -6.62 9.04
C ALA A 166 8.72 -8.14 8.91
N SER A 167 7.54 -8.56 8.47
CA SER A 167 7.21 -9.99 8.31
C SER A 167 8.02 -10.64 7.20
N ALA A 168 8.17 -9.98 6.05
CA ALA A 168 8.98 -10.48 4.95
C ALA A 168 10.44 -10.67 5.35
N LEU A 169 11.05 -9.66 6.01
CA LEU A 169 12.43 -9.79 6.49
C LEU A 169 12.55 -10.90 7.52
N THR A 170 11.63 -11.00 8.46
CA THR A 170 11.68 -12.01 9.54
C THR A 170 11.63 -13.43 9.00
N ASP A 171 10.64 -13.74 8.16
CA ASP A 171 10.45 -15.09 7.63
C ASP A 171 11.57 -15.47 6.65
N TRP A 172 12.04 -14.50 5.85
CA TRP A 172 13.21 -14.69 5.00
C TRP A 172 14.48 -14.96 5.82
N SER A 173 14.72 -14.19 6.88
CA SER A 173 15.86 -14.37 7.78
C SER A 173 15.82 -15.73 8.46
N LEU A 174 14.64 -16.16 8.92
CA LEU A 174 14.45 -17.49 9.51
C LEU A 174 14.91 -18.59 8.54
N GLN A 175 14.33 -18.64 7.34
CA GLN A 175 14.64 -19.68 6.36
C GLN A 175 16.10 -19.65 5.91
N LEU A 176 16.66 -18.45 5.72
CA LEU A 176 18.06 -18.31 5.33
C LEU A 176 19.01 -18.81 6.42
N LEU A 177 18.76 -18.41 7.67
CA LEU A 177 19.63 -18.75 8.79
C LEU A 177 19.45 -20.19 9.26
N GLU A 178 18.27 -20.80 9.11
CA GLU A 178 18.09 -22.25 9.30
C GLU A 178 19.00 -23.03 8.33
N GLY A 179 19.05 -22.59 7.07
CA GLY A 179 19.95 -23.17 6.08
C GLY A 179 21.44 -22.98 6.40
N VAL A 180 21.80 -21.89 7.10
CA VAL A 180 23.16 -21.66 7.59
C VAL A 180 23.47 -22.54 8.79
N GLU A 181 22.56 -22.65 9.76
CA GLU A 181 22.73 -23.48 10.97
C GLU A 181 22.89 -24.96 10.66
N VAL A 182 22.20 -25.48 9.64
CA VAL A 182 22.38 -26.86 9.18
C VAL A 182 23.83 -27.13 8.74
N LEU A 183 24.52 -26.12 8.21
CA LEU A 183 25.90 -26.23 7.73
C LEU A 183 26.91 -25.89 8.81
N MET A 184 26.62 -24.84 9.59
CA MET A 184 27.49 -24.34 10.65
C MET A 184 26.64 -23.97 11.88
N PRO A 185 26.47 -24.91 12.82
CA PRO A 185 25.70 -24.67 14.04
C PRO A 185 26.27 -23.54 14.90
N GLY A 186 25.40 -22.70 15.42
CA GLY A 186 25.75 -21.55 16.28
C GLY A 186 26.18 -20.29 15.55
N THR A 187 26.05 -20.25 14.22
CA THR A 187 26.41 -19.09 13.39
C THR A 187 25.25 -18.10 13.23
N ALA A 188 24.00 -18.56 13.17
CA ALA A 188 22.82 -17.70 13.06
C ALA A 188 22.72 -16.64 14.18
N PRO A 189 22.86 -16.96 15.49
CA PRO A 189 22.82 -15.93 16.53
C PRO A 189 23.96 -14.91 16.41
N LYS A 190 25.13 -15.30 15.88
CA LYS A 190 26.25 -14.38 15.63
C LYS A 190 25.93 -13.42 14.49
N ILE A 191 25.45 -13.95 13.36
CA ILE A 191 25.03 -13.15 12.20
C ILE A 191 23.94 -12.15 12.62
N LEU A 192 22.93 -12.62 13.34
CA LEU A 192 21.85 -11.76 13.82
C LEU A 192 22.41 -10.64 14.69
N ARG A 193 23.24 -10.96 15.69
CA ARG A 193 23.84 -9.95 16.56
C ARG A 193 24.63 -8.89 15.79
N GLU A 194 25.48 -9.28 14.85
CA GLU A 194 26.30 -8.30 14.12
C GLU A 194 25.48 -7.50 13.11
N ALA A 195 24.64 -8.16 12.30
CA ALA A 195 23.88 -7.51 11.24
C ALA A 195 22.85 -6.51 11.77
N THR A 196 22.26 -6.80 12.93
CA THR A 196 21.16 -5.99 13.48
C THR A 196 21.58 -5.02 14.60
N ARG A 197 22.87 -4.98 14.97
CA ARG A 197 23.39 -4.22 16.11
C ARG A 197 22.95 -2.76 16.15
N GLU A 198 23.02 -2.09 15.01
CA GLU A 198 22.72 -0.65 14.91
C GLU A 198 21.21 -0.36 14.93
N HIS A 199 20.39 -1.34 14.59
CA HIS A 199 18.92 -1.21 14.54
C HIS A 199 18.22 -2.03 15.62
N ARG A 200 18.97 -2.47 16.66
CA ARG A 200 18.48 -3.44 17.64
C ARG A 200 17.20 -3.03 18.34
N TYR A 201 17.06 -1.76 18.71
CA TYR A 201 15.86 -1.27 19.42
C TYR A 201 14.63 -1.22 18.51
N VAL A 202 14.80 -0.81 17.25
CA VAL A 202 13.72 -0.78 16.26
C VAL A 202 13.22 -2.19 15.95
N LEU A 203 14.13 -3.14 15.79
CA LEU A 203 13.80 -4.53 15.55
C LEU A 203 13.17 -5.21 16.77
N GLN A 204 13.63 -4.86 17.98
CA GLN A 204 13.03 -5.33 19.22
C GLN A 204 11.58 -4.84 19.34
N SER A 205 11.30 -3.56 19.07
CA SER A 205 9.93 -3.03 19.11
C SER A 205 9.03 -3.64 18.05
N ALA A 206 9.59 -4.04 16.91
CA ALA A 206 8.88 -4.73 15.84
C ALA A 206 8.68 -6.24 16.11
N GLY A 207 9.14 -6.76 17.25
CA GLY A 207 9.03 -8.18 17.60
C GLY A 207 9.91 -9.12 16.77
N TYR A 208 10.88 -8.59 16.00
CA TYR A 208 11.72 -9.34 15.07
C TYR A 208 12.42 -10.53 15.74
N TYR A 209 13.12 -10.30 16.86
CA TYR A 209 13.85 -11.36 17.58
C TYR A 209 12.93 -12.39 18.22
N GLY A 210 11.73 -12.00 18.65
CA GLY A 210 10.77 -12.92 19.28
C GLY A 210 10.18 -13.94 18.33
N ARG A 211 10.31 -13.72 17.01
CA ARG A 211 9.86 -14.62 15.95
C ARG A 211 10.97 -15.55 15.44
N LEU A 212 12.20 -15.40 15.92
CA LEU A 212 13.34 -16.23 15.53
C LEU A 212 13.69 -17.21 16.66
N PRO A 213 14.12 -18.44 16.35
CA PRO A 213 14.41 -19.46 17.36
C PRO A 213 15.74 -19.20 18.10
N TRP A 214 16.58 -18.31 17.59
CA TRP A 214 17.89 -18.02 18.17
C TRP A 214 17.85 -16.81 19.09
N PRO A 215 18.21 -16.95 20.37
CA PRO A 215 18.31 -15.82 21.27
C PRO A 215 19.50 -14.93 20.85
N VAL A 216 19.28 -13.62 20.84
CA VAL A 216 20.33 -12.62 20.58
C VAL A 216 20.63 -11.86 21.87
N THR A 217 21.86 -11.96 22.35
CA THR A 217 22.36 -11.23 23.52
C THR A 217 23.24 -10.06 23.09
N TRP A 218 23.06 -8.91 23.75
CA TRP A 218 23.69 -7.63 23.42
C TRP A 218 24.74 -7.19 24.41
#